data_AF-A0A0C6EZW7-F1
#
_entry.id   AF-A0A0C6EZW7-F1
#
_cell.length_a   1.000
_cell.length_b   1.000
_cell.length_c   1.000
_cell.angle_alpha   90.00
_cell.angle_beta   90.00
_cell.angle_gamma   90.00
#
_symmetry.space_group_name_H-M   'P 1'
#
loop_
_entity.id
_entity.type
_entity.pdbx_description
1 polymer ?
#
loop_
_entity_poly.entity_id
_entity_poly.type
_entity_poly.pdbx_seq_one_letter_code
_entity_poly.pdbx_strand_id
1 'polypeptide(L)'
;MKFSRKPYGVDFFVKMGAQYEKYKCFSPDDEKKWSLAISFRAVMAEGKDEDSELKCAPDYPGYLTRRIGGEHIFVPFNLGSFFPGKTFLQEAILISRQVKLAYGHPICLSGSATFLGKINNTTDLDYCEYYPTFLGTLSPAVCGKIGLENSCYLMSVKCNSEKIDIDSDQCHEHIHNLINKKIKERPLSIKLDYIIDTNVLGIITTTNVVLPVLLHDFESGAAELSFAYQEAILCAAAPPRTLANVKEFARYLMWLKADCNQWLAIDDRPSNPKAPLKCLKRALSAFLLIGYDLSREDVDTIGRSVSLEDLKLLAAHAPPGAPAELSPVDLIIASLNGGTLADIADTLRLDEIKRLAPRGHPMIPEHIVEKAHQKKLIDQGLVDEALEAAWTLAEGLTGLINIIFDQTEGSVA
;
A
#
# COMPACT_ATOMS: atom_id res chain seq x y z
N MET A 1 -14.14 8.69 32.04
CA MET A 1 -13.74 10.02 31.51
C MET A 1 -14.60 10.33 30.30
N LYS A 2 -15.43 11.38 30.33
CA LYS A 2 -16.14 11.86 29.14
C LYS A 2 -15.18 12.80 28.40
N PHE A 3 -14.55 12.35 27.32
CA PHE A 3 -13.73 13.21 26.46
C PHE A 3 -14.66 14.19 25.73
N SER A 4 -14.61 15.47 26.08
CA SER A 4 -15.35 16.53 25.40
C SER A 4 -14.63 16.91 24.09
N ARG A 5 -15.33 16.79 22.95
CA ARG A 5 -14.95 17.21 21.57
C ARG A 5 -13.60 16.67 21.05
N LYS A 6 -13.63 15.98 19.90
CA LYS A 6 -12.48 15.33 19.21
C LYS A 6 -11.21 16.22 19.33
N PRO A 7 -10.22 15.87 20.18
CA PRO A 7 -9.14 16.82 20.53
C PRO A 7 -8.17 17.10 19.37
N TYR A 8 -8.24 16.32 18.28
CA TYR A 8 -7.38 16.45 17.10
C TYR A 8 -8.19 16.15 15.84
N GLY A 9 -8.63 17.21 15.15
CA GLY A 9 -9.32 17.13 13.85
C GLY A 9 -8.36 17.24 12.67
N VAL A 10 -8.90 17.30 11.44
CA VAL A 10 -8.14 17.40 10.18
C VAL A 10 -7.09 18.51 10.24
N ASP A 11 -7.48 19.70 10.69
CA ASP A 11 -6.60 20.88 10.77
C ASP A 11 -5.32 20.61 11.57
N PHE A 12 -5.40 19.77 12.62
CA PHE A 12 -4.22 19.41 13.40
C PHE A 12 -3.23 18.60 12.57
N PHE A 13 -3.69 17.58 11.85
CA PHE A 13 -2.86 16.72 11.02
C PHE A 13 -2.24 17.49 9.85
N VAL A 14 -3.05 18.31 9.17
CA VAL A 14 -2.60 19.15 8.05
C VAL A 14 -1.57 20.18 8.53
N LYS A 15 -1.80 20.81 9.70
CA LYS A 15 -0.85 21.73 10.31
C LYS A 15 0.49 21.07 10.62
N MET A 16 0.51 19.83 11.10
CA MET A 16 1.76 19.10 11.30
C MET A 16 2.51 18.89 9.97
N GLY A 17 1.79 18.57 8.89
CA GLY A 17 2.34 18.50 7.53
C GLY A 17 2.95 19.82 7.07
N ALA A 18 2.19 20.91 7.12
CA ALA A 18 2.62 22.24 6.70
C ALA A 18 3.80 22.78 7.54
N GLN A 19 3.79 22.54 8.85
CA GLN A 19 4.89 22.92 9.74
C GLN A 19 6.21 22.23 9.34
N TYR A 20 6.16 20.95 8.98
CA TYR A 20 7.34 20.25 8.46
C TYR A 20 7.81 20.81 7.12
N GLU A 21 6.88 21.12 6.20
CA GLU A 21 7.24 21.70 4.91
C GLU A 21 8.02 23.01 5.10
N LYS A 22 7.55 23.89 5.99
CA LYS A 22 8.11 25.21 6.24
C LYS A 22 9.37 25.20 7.13
N TYR A 23 9.39 24.42 8.20
CA TYR A 23 10.42 24.53 9.24
C TYR A 23 11.32 23.29 9.38
N LYS A 24 10.92 22.14 8.83
CA LYS A 24 11.62 20.84 8.94
C LYS A 24 11.88 20.38 10.38
N CYS A 25 11.25 21.01 11.37
CA CYS A 25 11.41 20.70 12.79
C CYS A 25 10.08 20.85 13.56
N PHE A 26 10.02 20.19 14.71
CA PHE A 26 8.88 20.20 15.62
C PHE A 26 9.37 20.51 17.03
N SER A 27 8.55 21.20 17.82
CA SER A 27 8.84 21.39 19.24
C SER A 27 8.55 20.11 20.02
N PRO A 28 9.16 19.91 21.21
CA PRO A 28 8.83 18.77 22.07
C PRO A 28 7.33 18.71 22.46
N ASP A 29 6.66 19.86 22.53
CA ASP A 29 5.22 19.92 22.79
C ASP A 29 4.39 19.42 21.58
N ASP A 30 4.82 19.73 20.35
CA ASP A 30 4.20 19.20 19.14
C ASP A 30 4.33 17.68 19.07
N GLU A 31 5.51 17.12 19.37
CA GLU A 31 5.74 15.68 19.40
C GLU A 31 4.87 14.98 20.45
N LYS A 32 4.70 15.60 21.63
CA LYS A 32 3.82 15.08 22.68
C LYS A 32 2.34 15.10 22.24
N LYS A 33 1.88 16.20 21.65
CA LYS A 33 0.52 16.33 21.11
C LYS A 33 0.28 15.32 19.98
N TRP A 34 1.27 15.13 19.12
CA TRP A 34 1.24 14.15 18.04
C TRP A 34 1.04 12.73 18.57
N SER A 35 1.87 12.30 19.52
CA SER A 35 1.78 10.98 20.14
C SER A 35 0.40 10.73 20.78
N LEU A 36 -0.17 11.74 21.45
CA LEU A 36 -1.52 11.66 22.00
C LEU A 36 -2.59 11.57 20.89
N ALA A 37 -2.45 12.35 19.82
CA ALA A 37 -3.39 12.37 18.71
C ALA A 37 -3.46 11.01 17.99
N ILE A 38 -2.33 10.42 17.64
CA ILE A 38 -2.30 9.11 16.97
C ILE A 38 -2.78 7.98 17.89
N SER A 39 -2.50 8.06 19.20
CA SER A 39 -3.01 7.09 20.17
C SER A 39 -4.53 7.16 20.24
N PHE A 40 -5.10 8.37 20.25
CA PHE A 40 -6.55 8.55 20.19
C PHE A 40 -7.13 8.01 18.87
N ARG A 41 -6.46 8.23 17.73
CA ARG A 41 -6.90 7.66 16.44
C ARG A 41 -6.86 6.14 16.42
N ALA A 42 -5.86 5.51 17.02
CA ALA A 42 -5.82 4.06 17.19
C ALA A 42 -7.02 3.56 18.01
N VAL A 43 -7.35 4.22 19.12
CA VAL A 43 -8.53 3.87 19.94
C VAL A 43 -9.82 3.97 19.13
N MET A 44 -9.93 5.01 18.31
CA MET A 44 -11.08 5.19 17.42
C MET A 44 -11.14 4.17 16.27
N ALA A 45 -10.06 3.44 16.01
CA ALA A 45 -9.96 2.44 14.94
C ALA A 45 -10.06 0.99 15.46
N GLU A 46 -10.16 0.77 16.77
CA GLU A 46 -10.36 -0.56 17.34
C GLU A 46 -11.63 -1.22 16.81
N GLY A 47 -11.52 -2.51 16.49
CA GLY A 47 -12.63 -3.34 16.01
C GLY A 47 -13.25 -2.87 14.69
N LYS A 48 -12.59 -1.98 13.95
CA LYS A 48 -13.06 -1.53 12.63
C LYS A 48 -12.59 -2.41 11.48
N ASP A 49 -11.69 -3.36 11.71
CA ASP A 49 -11.32 -4.36 10.71
C ASP A 49 -12.48 -5.30 10.40
N GLU A 50 -12.34 -6.07 9.32
CA GLU A 50 -13.38 -6.98 8.82
C GLU A 50 -13.91 -7.95 9.89
N ASP A 51 -13.04 -8.44 10.77
CA ASP A 51 -13.41 -9.38 11.84
C ASP A 51 -13.71 -8.68 13.18
N SER A 52 -13.57 -7.36 13.26
CA SER A 52 -13.62 -6.58 14.51
C SER A 52 -12.65 -7.07 15.60
N GLU A 53 -11.51 -7.63 15.22
CA GLU A 53 -10.52 -8.21 16.14
C GLU A 53 -9.34 -7.28 16.47
N LEU A 54 -9.10 -6.22 15.71
CA LEU A 54 -8.01 -5.27 15.99
C LEU A 54 -8.22 -4.54 17.33
N LYS A 55 -7.14 -4.45 18.13
CA LYS A 55 -7.08 -3.73 19.41
C LYS A 55 -5.94 -2.71 19.38
N CYS A 56 -5.99 -1.65 20.18
CA CYS A 56 -4.83 -0.78 20.33
C CYS A 56 -3.63 -1.56 20.86
N ALA A 57 -2.45 -1.19 20.36
CA ALA A 57 -1.18 -1.63 20.91
C ALA A 57 -0.66 -0.56 21.88
N PRO A 58 -0.85 -0.70 23.21
CA PRO A 58 -0.59 0.37 24.17
C PRO A 58 0.88 0.83 24.21
N ASP A 59 1.80 -0.09 23.93
CA ASP A 59 3.24 0.18 23.92
C ASP A 59 3.73 0.81 22.59
N TYR A 60 2.85 0.88 21.58
CA TYR A 60 3.19 1.34 20.23
C TYR A 60 2.15 2.39 19.75
N PRO A 61 2.31 3.67 20.14
CA PRO A 61 1.38 4.74 19.79
C PRO A 61 1.03 4.78 18.30
N GLY A 62 -0.27 4.82 17.99
CA GLY A 62 -0.79 4.83 16.63
C GLY A 62 -0.94 3.46 15.97
N TYR A 63 -0.45 2.38 16.58
CA TYR A 63 -0.66 1.02 16.08
C TYR A 63 -1.86 0.35 16.73
N LEU A 64 -2.56 -0.44 15.91
CA LEU A 64 -3.45 -1.51 16.29
C LEU A 64 -2.68 -2.84 16.24
N THR A 65 -3.18 -3.87 16.90
CA THR A 65 -2.61 -5.22 16.89
C THR A 65 -3.68 -6.30 16.99
N ARG A 66 -3.38 -7.46 16.41
CA ARG A 66 -4.09 -8.73 16.60
C ARG A 66 -3.12 -9.89 16.44
N ARG A 67 -3.56 -11.10 16.79
CA ARG A 67 -2.78 -12.33 16.60
C ARG A 67 -3.45 -13.25 15.59
N ILE A 68 -2.67 -13.79 14.67
CA ILE A 68 -3.16 -14.76 13.67
C ILE A 68 -2.16 -15.91 13.59
N GLY A 69 -2.62 -17.13 13.89
CA GLY A 69 -1.77 -18.32 13.84
C GLY A 69 -0.53 -18.24 14.74
N GLY A 70 -0.61 -17.49 15.85
CA GLY A 70 0.50 -17.23 16.76
C GLY A 70 1.39 -16.04 16.39
N GLU A 71 1.27 -15.51 15.17
CA GLU A 71 2.01 -14.33 14.73
C GLU A 71 1.35 -13.05 15.24
N HIS A 72 2.19 -12.07 15.59
CA HIS A 72 1.74 -10.72 15.91
C HIS A 72 1.66 -9.87 14.66
N ILE A 73 0.49 -9.25 14.48
CA ILE A 73 0.26 -8.28 13.43
C ILE A 73 0.16 -6.89 14.08
N PHE A 74 0.81 -5.91 13.48
CA PHE A 74 0.65 -4.50 13.86
C PHE A 74 0.20 -3.67 12.66
N VAL A 75 -0.80 -2.83 12.86
CA VAL A 75 -1.49 -2.11 11.78
C VAL A 75 -1.57 -0.63 12.13
N PRO A 76 -1.06 0.28 11.29
CA PRO A 76 -1.27 1.71 11.46
C PRO A 76 -2.75 2.07 11.59
N PHE A 77 -3.10 2.99 12.50
CA PHE A 77 -4.50 3.34 12.78
C PHE A 77 -5.31 3.71 11.54
N ASN A 78 -4.67 4.34 10.55
CA ASN A 78 -5.31 4.82 9.32
C ASN A 78 -5.70 3.67 8.38
N LEU A 79 -5.19 2.46 8.60
CA LEU A 79 -5.53 1.26 7.84
C LEU A 79 -6.58 0.41 8.56
N GLY A 80 -6.92 0.70 9.83
CA GLY A 80 -7.72 -0.18 10.67
C GLY A 80 -9.09 -0.56 10.11
N SER A 81 -9.81 0.40 9.50
CA SER A 81 -11.14 0.16 8.90
C SER A 81 -11.13 -0.60 7.59
N PHE A 82 -9.96 -0.71 6.97
CA PHE A 82 -9.74 -1.39 5.70
C PHE A 82 -8.67 -2.46 5.88
N PHE A 83 -8.58 -3.06 7.06
CA PHE A 83 -7.64 -4.13 7.26
C PHE A 83 -8.33 -5.47 6.97
N PRO A 84 -7.71 -6.36 6.16
CA PRO A 84 -8.35 -7.58 5.69
C PRO A 84 -8.64 -8.55 6.84
N GLY A 85 -9.63 -9.41 6.63
CA GLY A 85 -9.99 -10.47 7.56
C GLY A 85 -8.96 -11.58 7.71
N LYS A 86 -9.22 -12.47 8.67
CA LYS A 86 -8.32 -13.52 9.14
C LYS A 86 -7.82 -14.44 8.03
N THR A 87 -8.73 -14.91 7.18
CA THR A 87 -8.42 -15.87 6.11
C THR A 87 -7.37 -15.31 5.15
N PHE A 88 -7.55 -14.06 4.74
CA PHE A 88 -6.61 -13.37 3.87
C PHE A 88 -5.25 -13.17 4.58
N LEU A 89 -5.27 -12.69 5.83
CA LEU A 89 -4.04 -12.43 6.57
C LEU A 89 -3.23 -13.71 6.83
N GLN A 90 -3.90 -14.85 7.04
CA GLN A 90 -3.23 -16.15 7.12
C GLN A 90 -2.46 -16.46 5.84
N GLU A 91 -3.08 -16.24 4.68
CA GLU A 91 -2.43 -16.42 3.38
C GLU A 91 -1.27 -15.43 3.19
N ALA A 92 -1.49 -14.15 3.50
CA ALA A 92 -0.45 -13.13 3.41
C ALA A 92 0.75 -13.42 4.33
N ILE A 93 0.53 -14.01 5.51
CA ILE A 93 1.60 -14.49 6.40
C ILE A 93 2.36 -15.65 5.75
N LEU A 94 1.66 -16.65 5.19
CA LEU A 94 2.29 -17.79 4.51
C LEU A 94 3.15 -17.33 3.32
N ILE A 95 2.62 -16.42 2.50
CA ILE A 95 3.35 -15.82 1.38
C ILE A 95 4.57 -15.05 1.90
N SER A 96 4.41 -14.23 2.94
CA SER A 96 5.53 -13.44 3.50
C SER A 96 6.73 -14.32 3.87
N ARG A 97 6.49 -15.52 4.40
CA ARG A 97 7.55 -16.48 4.76
C ARG A 97 8.28 -17.03 3.54
N GLN A 98 7.59 -17.15 2.40
CA GLN A 98 8.18 -17.62 1.14
C GLN A 98 9.05 -16.56 0.47
N VAL A 99 8.59 -15.30 0.44
CA VAL A 99 9.28 -14.20 -0.27
C VAL A 99 10.40 -13.54 0.54
N LYS A 100 10.37 -13.68 1.86
CA LYS A 100 11.35 -13.08 2.78
C LYS A 100 12.74 -13.71 2.65
N LEU A 101 13.79 -12.89 2.70
CA LEU A 101 15.16 -13.34 2.50
C LEU A 101 15.79 -14.01 3.72
N ALA A 102 15.38 -13.69 4.94
CA ALA A 102 15.85 -14.42 6.12
C ALA A 102 14.79 -14.59 7.22
N TYR A 103 14.98 -15.63 8.04
CA TYR A 103 14.16 -15.86 9.21
C TYR A 103 14.32 -14.71 10.23
N GLY A 104 13.23 -14.33 10.90
CA GLY A 104 13.25 -13.30 11.95
C GLY A 104 13.30 -11.84 11.48
N HIS A 105 13.53 -11.54 10.20
CA HIS A 105 13.48 -10.15 9.73
C HIS A 105 12.08 -9.51 9.87
N PRO A 106 11.93 -8.22 10.19
CA PRO A 106 10.62 -7.59 10.09
C PRO A 106 10.16 -7.54 8.63
N ILE A 107 8.93 -8.00 8.35
CA ILE A 107 8.31 -7.88 7.02
C ILE A 107 6.91 -7.30 7.16
N CYS A 108 6.65 -6.29 6.35
CA CYS A 108 5.38 -5.58 6.28
C CYS A 108 4.66 -5.94 4.99
N LEU A 109 3.34 -6.12 5.06
CA LEU A 109 2.48 -5.87 3.92
C LEU A 109 2.44 -4.35 3.70
N SER A 110 2.62 -3.91 2.47
CA SER A 110 2.78 -2.51 2.07
C SER A 110 2.00 -2.24 0.78
N GLY A 111 2.21 -1.06 0.20
CA GLY A 111 1.62 -0.68 -1.07
C GLY A 111 0.13 -0.41 -0.99
N SER A 112 -0.55 -0.42 -2.13
CA SER A 112 -1.96 -0.02 -2.18
C SER A 112 -2.94 -1.09 -1.66
N ALA A 113 -2.47 -2.34 -1.58
CA ALA A 113 -3.26 -3.46 -1.08
C ALA A 113 -3.62 -3.28 0.41
N THR A 114 -2.75 -2.65 1.21
CA THR A 114 -3.00 -2.40 2.64
C THR A 114 -4.08 -1.36 2.91
N PHE A 115 -4.35 -0.46 1.97
CA PHE A 115 -5.32 0.64 2.13
C PHE A 115 -6.74 0.27 1.79
N LEU A 116 -6.94 -0.78 0.99
CA LEU A 116 -8.25 -1.09 0.44
C LEU A 116 -8.87 -2.30 1.15
N GLY A 117 -8.11 -3.24 1.69
CA GLY A 117 -8.62 -4.12 2.74
C GLY A 117 -9.54 -5.26 2.33
N LYS A 118 -10.29 -5.13 1.25
CA LYS A 118 -10.94 -6.28 0.61
C LYS A 118 -10.14 -6.61 -0.62
N ILE A 119 -8.96 -7.15 -0.36
CA ILE A 119 -8.14 -7.79 -1.37
C ILE A 119 -8.91 -9.04 -1.80
N ASN A 120 -9.67 -8.91 -2.87
CA ASN A 120 -10.12 -10.03 -3.67
C ASN A 120 -8.92 -10.59 -4.46
N ASN A 121 -9.16 -11.59 -5.30
CA ASN A 121 -8.15 -12.25 -6.13
C ASN A 121 -7.51 -11.31 -7.20
N THR A 122 -7.73 -10.00 -7.10
CA THR A 122 -7.39 -9.00 -8.13
C THR A 122 -6.28 -8.04 -7.75
N THR A 123 -5.78 -8.06 -6.51
CA THR A 123 -4.65 -7.21 -6.13
C THR A 123 -3.33 -7.98 -6.11
N ASP A 124 -2.26 -7.28 -6.44
CA ASP A 124 -0.90 -7.66 -6.10
C ASP A 124 -0.68 -7.57 -4.57
N LEU A 125 0.30 -8.33 -4.07
CA LEU A 125 0.78 -8.18 -2.70
C LEU A 125 2.16 -7.54 -2.71
N ASP A 126 2.27 -6.35 -2.14
CA ASP A 126 3.56 -5.69 -1.96
C ASP A 126 4.04 -5.92 -0.54
N TYR A 127 5.23 -6.48 -0.40
CA TYR A 127 5.92 -6.60 0.88
C TYR A 127 7.09 -5.63 0.96
N CYS A 128 7.38 -5.19 2.18
CA CYS A 128 8.62 -4.51 2.51
C CYS A 128 9.33 -5.26 3.64
N GLU A 129 10.52 -5.79 3.35
CA GLU A 129 11.36 -6.48 4.33
C GLU A 129 12.48 -5.54 4.81
N TYR A 130 12.53 -5.33 6.12
CA TYR A 130 13.68 -4.67 6.75
C TYR A 130 14.77 -5.72 6.97
N TYR A 131 15.94 -5.53 6.35
CA TYR A 131 17.04 -6.49 6.34
C TYR A 131 18.18 -6.03 7.26
N PRO A 132 18.14 -6.33 8.57
CA PRO A 132 19.14 -5.91 9.55
C PRO A 132 20.40 -6.80 9.57
N THR A 133 20.66 -7.54 8.48
CA THR A 133 21.77 -8.49 8.37
C THR A 133 22.91 -7.90 7.51
N PHE A 134 24.13 -8.41 7.70
CA PHE A 134 25.32 -7.98 6.95
C PHE A 134 25.10 -8.02 5.44
N LEU A 135 25.42 -6.93 4.74
CA LEU A 135 25.10 -6.78 3.30
C LEU A 135 25.73 -7.85 2.40
N GLY A 136 26.85 -8.46 2.80
CA GLY A 136 27.48 -9.54 2.03
C GLY A 136 26.63 -10.81 1.94
N THR A 137 25.58 -10.96 2.77
CA THR A 137 24.64 -12.09 2.68
C THR A 137 23.48 -11.83 1.73
N LEU A 138 23.30 -10.60 1.22
CA LEU A 138 22.17 -10.26 0.34
C LEU A 138 22.18 -11.07 -0.94
N SER A 139 23.29 -11.11 -1.66
CA SER A 139 23.37 -11.86 -2.92
C SER A 139 23.12 -13.36 -2.71
N PRO A 140 23.79 -14.06 -1.77
CA PRO A 140 23.46 -15.45 -1.47
C PRO A 140 21.99 -15.67 -1.10
N ALA A 141 21.39 -14.77 -0.32
CA ALA A 141 19.98 -14.87 0.08
C ALA A 141 19.01 -14.71 -1.09
N VAL A 142 19.26 -13.74 -1.99
CA VAL A 142 18.45 -13.55 -3.21
C VAL A 142 18.62 -14.72 -4.16
N CYS A 143 19.85 -15.18 -4.39
CA CYS A 143 20.13 -16.34 -5.24
C CYS A 143 19.45 -17.60 -4.71
N GLY A 144 19.39 -17.80 -3.39
CA GLY A 144 18.68 -18.91 -2.76
C GLY A 144 17.16 -18.92 -2.97
N LYS A 145 16.58 -17.86 -3.55
CA LYS A 145 15.16 -17.82 -3.96
C LYS A 145 14.92 -18.32 -5.39
N ILE A 146 15.97 -18.46 -6.20
CA ILE A 146 15.86 -18.95 -7.57
C ILE A 146 15.63 -20.47 -7.53
N GLY A 147 14.65 -20.96 -8.29
CA GLY A 147 14.37 -22.39 -8.39
C GLY A 147 13.68 -23.01 -7.16
N LEU A 148 13.15 -22.19 -6.23
CA LEU A 148 12.29 -22.71 -5.18
C LEU A 148 10.95 -23.17 -5.78
N GLU A 149 10.83 -24.45 -6.06
CA GLU A 149 9.62 -25.09 -6.60
C GLU A 149 8.58 -25.31 -5.50
N ASN A 150 7.93 -24.25 -5.03
CA ASN A 150 6.86 -24.35 -4.03
C ASN A 150 5.83 -23.24 -4.22
N SER A 151 5.21 -23.16 -5.41
CA SER A 151 4.14 -22.21 -5.74
C SER A 151 4.52 -20.71 -5.71
N CYS A 152 5.81 -20.37 -5.56
CA CYS A 152 6.32 -19.00 -5.52
C CYS A 152 7.56 -18.88 -6.41
N TYR A 153 7.41 -18.21 -7.56
CA TYR A 153 8.41 -18.15 -8.62
C TYR A 153 9.00 -16.74 -8.68
N LEU A 154 10.31 -16.61 -8.44
CA LEU A 154 11.02 -15.33 -8.59
C LEU A 154 11.20 -15.02 -10.09
N MET A 155 10.64 -13.89 -10.53
CA MET A 155 10.58 -13.47 -11.93
C MET A 155 11.59 -12.39 -12.27
N SER A 156 11.87 -11.48 -11.33
CA SER A 156 12.84 -10.42 -11.56
C SER A 156 13.48 -9.93 -10.28
N VAL A 157 14.72 -9.46 -10.40
CA VAL A 157 15.48 -8.80 -9.35
C VAL A 157 15.85 -7.41 -9.85
N LYS A 158 15.39 -6.38 -9.14
CA LYS A 158 15.77 -5.00 -9.40
C LYS A 158 16.56 -4.45 -8.23
N CYS A 159 17.77 -3.97 -8.48
CA CYS A 159 18.62 -3.32 -7.50
C CYS A 159 18.76 -1.84 -7.88
N ASN A 160 18.18 -0.96 -7.07
CA ASN A 160 17.97 0.45 -7.41
C ASN A 160 17.28 0.61 -8.78
N SER A 161 17.99 1.11 -9.80
CA SER A 161 17.46 1.34 -11.15
C SER A 161 17.71 0.18 -12.13
N GLU A 162 18.60 -0.75 -11.81
CA GLU A 162 19.01 -1.84 -12.71
C GLU A 162 18.17 -3.09 -12.42
N LYS A 163 17.62 -3.73 -13.47
CA LYS A 163 16.72 -4.89 -13.40
C LYS A 163 17.32 -6.08 -14.15
N ILE A 164 17.18 -7.27 -13.58
CA ILE A 164 17.47 -8.57 -14.19
C ILE A 164 16.18 -9.37 -14.20
N ASP A 165 15.78 -9.88 -15.37
CA ASP A 165 14.71 -10.87 -15.51
C ASP A 165 15.29 -12.28 -15.33
N ILE A 166 14.51 -13.16 -14.69
CA ILE A 166 14.94 -14.54 -14.38
C ILE A 166 14.47 -15.48 -15.47
N ASP A 167 15.33 -15.70 -16.47
CA ASP A 167 15.01 -16.46 -17.68
C ASP A 167 15.91 -17.68 -17.93
N SER A 168 16.99 -17.86 -17.13
CA SER A 168 18.03 -18.85 -17.43
C SER A 168 18.94 -19.21 -16.24
N ASP A 169 19.74 -20.26 -16.43
CA ASP A 169 20.68 -20.76 -15.41
C ASP A 169 21.77 -19.74 -15.01
N GLN A 170 22.05 -18.74 -15.86
CA GLN A 170 23.09 -17.73 -15.64
C GLN A 170 22.67 -16.57 -14.71
N CYS A 171 21.42 -16.55 -14.23
CA CYS A 171 20.91 -15.45 -13.41
C CYS A 171 21.69 -15.28 -12.09
N HIS A 172 22.28 -16.34 -11.53
CA HIS A 172 23.02 -16.30 -10.26
C HIS A 172 24.22 -15.34 -10.30
N GLU A 173 25.06 -15.45 -11.33
CA GLU A 173 26.25 -14.61 -11.47
C GLU A 173 25.86 -13.16 -11.75
N HIS A 174 24.86 -12.95 -12.61
CA HIS A 174 24.35 -11.60 -12.92
C HIS A 174 23.78 -10.91 -11.67
N ILE A 175 22.99 -11.61 -10.85
CA ILE A 175 22.45 -11.06 -9.59
C ILE A 175 23.58 -10.76 -8.61
N HIS A 176 24.55 -11.66 -8.48
CA HIS A 176 25.70 -11.45 -7.61
C HIS A 176 26.48 -10.19 -8.01
N ASN A 177 26.80 -10.06 -9.29
CA ASN A 177 27.52 -8.91 -9.83
C ASN A 177 26.71 -7.62 -9.71
N LEU A 178 25.39 -7.67 -9.97
CA LEU A 178 24.49 -6.54 -9.79
C LEU A 178 24.50 -6.03 -8.35
N ILE A 179 24.27 -6.93 -7.38
CA ILE A 179 24.20 -6.55 -5.97
C ILE A 179 25.56 -6.04 -5.49
N ASN A 180 26.67 -6.71 -5.81
CA ASN A 180 28.00 -6.27 -5.41
C ASN A 180 28.41 -4.93 -6.02
N LYS A 181 28.00 -4.65 -7.27
CA LYS A 181 28.19 -3.35 -7.91
C LYS A 181 27.42 -2.26 -7.16
N LYS A 182 26.18 -2.54 -6.78
CA LYS A 182 25.24 -1.59 -6.19
C LYS A 182 25.34 -1.43 -4.68
N ILE A 183 25.99 -2.34 -3.96
CA ILE A 183 26.07 -2.36 -2.49
C ILE A 183 26.68 -1.07 -1.88
N LYS A 184 27.46 -0.34 -2.68
CA LYS A 184 28.09 0.93 -2.31
C LYS A 184 27.19 2.15 -2.57
N GLU A 185 26.14 2.00 -3.38
CA GLU A 185 25.15 3.04 -3.62
C GLU A 185 24.21 3.13 -2.41
N ARG A 186 23.96 4.34 -1.92
CA ARG A 186 23.08 4.60 -0.78
C ARG A 186 22.02 5.63 -1.17
N PRO A 187 20.74 5.44 -0.76
CA PRO A 187 20.20 4.23 -0.13
C PRO A 187 20.16 3.04 -1.10
N LEU A 188 20.32 1.82 -0.57
CA LEU A 188 20.25 0.58 -1.34
C LEU A 188 18.85 -0.01 -1.22
N SER A 189 18.20 -0.35 -2.32
CA SER A 189 16.97 -1.15 -2.31
C SER A 189 17.05 -2.30 -3.31
N ILE A 190 16.49 -3.44 -2.91
CA ILE A 190 16.36 -4.62 -3.78
C ILE A 190 14.87 -4.96 -3.86
N LYS A 191 14.30 -4.88 -5.05
CA LYS A 191 12.93 -5.32 -5.35
C LYS A 191 12.98 -6.71 -5.99
N LEU A 192 12.23 -7.63 -5.42
CA LEU A 192 12.06 -8.99 -5.92
C LEU A 192 10.61 -9.14 -6.39
N ASP A 193 10.42 -9.45 -7.66
CA ASP A 193 9.09 -9.66 -8.24
C ASP A 193 8.82 -11.15 -8.38
N TYR A 194 7.66 -11.60 -7.90
CA TYR A 194 7.24 -12.99 -7.86
C TYR A 194 5.90 -13.20 -8.54
N ILE A 195 5.69 -14.43 -9.02
CA ILE A 195 4.36 -14.99 -9.31
C ILE A 195 4.09 -16.08 -8.29
N ILE A 196 2.92 -16.03 -7.65
CA ILE A 196 2.53 -16.99 -6.61
C ILE A 196 1.17 -17.58 -6.96
N ASP A 197 1.01 -18.90 -6.83
CA ASP A 197 -0.29 -19.58 -6.97
C ASP A 197 -0.74 -20.13 -5.62
N THR A 198 -1.86 -19.62 -5.12
CA THR A 198 -2.42 -20.02 -3.83
C THR A 198 -3.84 -20.52 -3.99
N ASN A 199 -4.29 -21.34 -3.04
CA ASN A 199 -5.67 -21.82 -3.02
C ASN A 199 -6.67 -20.70 -2.67
N VAL A 200 -6.22 -19.68 -1.92
CA VAL A 200 -7.08 -18.60 -1.42
C VAL A 200 -7.18 -17.45 -2.43
N LEU A 201 -6.04 -16.98 -2.95
CA LEU A 201 -5.97 -15.80 -3.83
C LEU A 201 -5.86 -16.17 -5.31
N GLY A 202 -5.65 -17.45 -5.63
CA GLY A 202 -5.30 -17.90 -6.96
C GLY A 202 -3.89 -17.45 -7.36
N ILE A 203 -3.71 -17.20 -8.66
CA ILE A 203 -2.44 -16.72 -9.19
C ILE A 203 -2.39 -15.20 -9.02
N ILE A 204 -1.37 -14.72 -8.31
CA ILE A 204 -1.11 -13.30 -8.05
C ILE A 204 0.34 -12.94 -8.35
N THR A 205 0.58 -11.65 -8.59
CA THR A 205 1.92 -11.07 -8.52
C THR A 205 2.20 -10.66 -7.08
N THR A 206 3.45 -10.81 -6.66
CA THR A 206 3.89 -10.40 -5.34
C THR A 206 5.24 -9.72 -5.44
N THR A 207 5.42 -8.60 -4.74
CA THR A 207 6.70 -7.91 -4.62
C THR A 207 7.27 -8.11 -3.23
N ASN A 208 8.58 -8.26 -3.08
CA ASN A 208 9.28 -7.97 -1.82
C ASN A 208 10.34 -6.89 -2.04
N VAL A 209 10.15 -5.72 -1.42
CA VAL A 209 11.16 -4.64 -1.37
C VAL A 209 11.99 -4.84 -0.12
N VAL A 210 13.24 -5.26 -0.31
CA VAL A 210 14.22 -5.46 0.74
C VAL A 210 14.99 -4.16 0.97
N LEU A 211 14.91 -3.65 2.20
CA LEU A 211 15.57 -2.44 2.67
C LEU A 211 16.63 -2.79 3.70
N PRO A 212 17.92 -2.76 3.34
CA PRO A 212 18.99 -3.01 4.27
C PRO A 212 19.10 -1.89 5.30
N VAL A 213 18.92 -2.25 6.57
CA VAL A 213 18.88 -1.32 7.71
C VAL A 213 19.89 -1.71 8.77
N LEU A 214 20.13 -0.83 9.74
CA LEU A 214 20.93 -1.15 10.90
C LEU A 214 20.05 -1.87 11.92
N LEU A 215 20.56 -2.93 12.56
CA LEU A 215 19.81 -3.76 13.52
C LEU A 215 19.19 -2.97 14.69
N HIS A 216 19.73 -1.80 15.01
CA HIS A 216 19.25 -0.95 16.11
C HIS A 216 18.71 0.40 15.62
N ASP A 217 18.58 0.59 14.31
CA ASP A 217 18.07 1.81 13.71
C ASP A 217 17.32 1.49 12.40
N PHE A 218 16.01 1.30 12.57
CA PHE A 218 15.05 1.04 11.49
C PHE A 218 14.41 2.33 10.96
N GLU A 219 14.84 3.51 11.41
CA GLU A 219 14.28 4.80 10.99
C GLU A 219 15.15 5.53 9.98
N SER A 220 16.39 5.09 9.76
CA SER A 220 17.36 5.76 8.89
C SER A 220 17.78 4.93 7.68
N GLY A 221 18.52 5.57 6.76
CA GLY A 221 19.15 4.90 5.64
C GLY A 221 18.13 4.38 4.62
N ALA A 222 18.15 3.09 4.32
CA ALA A 222 17.21 2.53 3.33
C ALA A 222 15.75 2.55 3.80
N ALA A 223 15.49 2.62 5.11
CA ALA A 223 14.13 2.71 5.66
C ALA A 223 13.37 3.97 5.18
N GLU A 224 14.09 5.04 4.82
CA GLU A 224 13.51 6.27 4.29
C GLU A 224 12.82 6.08 2.92
N LEU A 225 13.13 4.99 2.21
CA LEU A 225 12.45 4.59 0.96
C LEU A 225 11.06 3.98 1.20
N SER A 226 10.69 3.74 2.45
CA SER A 226 9.40 3.20 2.88
C SER A 226 8.64 4.24 3.72
N PHE A 227 7.35 4.03 3.91
CA PHE A 227 6.51 4.83 4.80
C PHE A 227 5.79 3.93 5.81
N ALA A 228 6.00 4.15 7.11
CA ALA A 228 5.41 3.32 8.16
C ALA A 228 3.86 3.35 8.17
N TYR A 229 3.24 4.46 7.76
CA TYR A 229 1.78 4.65 7.75
C TYR A 229 1.03 3.85 6.67
N GLN A 230 1.75 3.21 5.75
CA GLN A 230 1.17 2.29 4.75
C GLN A 230 1.57 0.83 4.98
N GLU A 231 2.24 0.54 6.09
CA GLU A 231 2.85 -0.76 6.34
C GLU A 231 2.21 -1.48 7.51
N ALA A 232 1.57 -2.60 7.23
CA ALA A 232 1.08 -3.52 8.24
C ALA A 232 2.12 -4.62 8.48
N ILE A 233 2.61 -4.73 9.71
CA ILE A 233 3.66 -5.68 10.10
C ILE A 233 3.00 -7.05 10.29
N LEU A 234 3.49 -8.10 9.61
CA LEU A 234 2.83 -9.42 9.63
C LEU A 234 3.51 -10.48 10.51
N CYS A 235 4.82 -10.39 10.71
CA CYS A 235 5.60 -11.44 11.39
C CYS A 235 6.76 -10.85 12.21
N ALA A 236 6.46 -10.00 13.20
CA ALA A 236 7.48 -9.43 14.08
C ALA A 236 6.98 -9.32 15.52
N ALA A 237 7.90 -9.41 16.50
CA ALA A 237 7.57 -9.22 17.90
C ALA A 237 7.19 -7.77 18.24
N ALA A 238 7.69 -6.81 17.44
CA ALA A 238 7.43 -5.38 17.57
C ALA A 238 7.43 -4.72 16.17
N PRO A 239 6.75 -3.59 15.99
CA PRO A 239 6.89 -2.79 14.78
C PRO A 239 8.34 -2.33 14.58
N PRO A 240 8.92 -2.44 13.38
CA PRO A 240 10.27 -1.97 13.13
C PRO A 240 10.34 -0.44 13.20
N ARG A 241 9.24 0.26 12.91
CA ARG A 241 9.18 1.72 12.84
C ARG A 241 8.10 2.27 13.74
N THR A 242 8.26 3.51 14.20
CA THR A 242 7.33 4.20 15.10
C THR A 242 6.44 5.18 14.35
N LEU A 243 5.13 5.12 14.61
CA LEU A 243 4.19 6.15 14.15
C LEU A 243 4.21 7.39 15.05
N ALA A 244 4.89 7.36 16.20
CA ALA A 244 5.10 8.56 17.02
C ALA A 244 6.07 9.56 16.36
N ASN A 245 6.74 9.20 15.27
CA ASN A 245 7.59 10.11 14.53
C ASN A 245 6.75 11.04 13.63
N VAL A 246 6.52 12.26 14.11
CA VAL A 246 5.75 13.30 13.39
C VAL A 246 6.43 13.74 12.08
N LYS A 247 7.77 13.65 11.96
CA LYS A 247 8.47 13.95 10.71
C LYS A 247 8.13 12.94 9.63
N GLU A 248 8.04 11.67 9.99
CA GLU A 248 7.66 10.60 9.07
C GLU A 248 6.21 10.72 8.61
N PHE A 249 5.31 11.12 9.52
CA PHE A 249 3.95 11.47 9.15
C PHE A 249 3.93 12.57 8.08
N ALA A 250 4.60 13.68 8.36
CA ALA A 250 4.57 14.84 7.49
C ALA A 250 5.25 14.55 6.15
N ARG A 251 6.38 13.82 6.16
CA ARG A 251 7.06 13.34 4.95
C ARG A 251 6.13 12.50 4.08
N TYR A 252 5.38 11.58 4.69
CA TYR A 252 4.44 10.74 3.96
C TYR A 252 3.27 11.54 3.38
N LEU A 253 2.67 12.44 4.17
CA LEU A 253 1.56 13.27 3.71
C LEU A 253 1.98 14.18 2.54
N MET A 254 3.19 14.76 2.61
CA MET A 254 3.73 15.60 1.52
C MET A 254 4.04 14.77 0.28
N TRP A 255 4.56 13.56 0.45
CA TRP A 255 4.78 12.64 -0.64
C TRP A 255 3.46 12.26 -1.33
N LEU A 256 2.40 11.95 -0.58
CA LEU A 256 1.08 11.63 -1.14
C LEU A 256 0.55 12.80 -1.99
N LYS A 257 0.60 14.02 -1.47
CA LYS A 257 0.19 15.24 -2.20
C LYS A 257 0.99 15.44 -3.48
N ALA A 258 2.32 15.31 -3.42
CA ALA A 258 3.19 15.46 -4.58
C ALA A 258 2.96 14.35 -5.62
N ASP A 259 2.82 13.09 -5.19
CA ASP A 259 2.60 11.94 -6.07
C ASP A 259 1.25 12.06 -6.78
N CYS A 260 0.18 12.51 -6.10
CA CYS A 260 -1.10 12.84 -6.75
C CYS A 260 -0.92 13.82 -7.91
N ASN A 261 -0.27 14.96 -7.66
CA ASN A 261 -0.04 15.98 -8.68
C ASN A 261 0.83 15.45 -9.85
N GLN A 262 1.84 14.62 -9.54
CA GLN A 262 2.68 14.01 -10.56
C GLN A 262 1.87 13.08 -11.47
N TRP A 263 0.99 12.25 -10.91
CA TRP A 263 0.14 11.37 -11.71
C TRP A 263 -0.84 12.15 -12.58
N LEU A 264 -1.43 13.24 -12.06
CA LEU A 264 -2.34 14.10 -12.82
C LEU A 264 -1.66 14.88 -13.95
N ALA A 265 -0.36 15.16 -13.82
CA ALA A 265 0.43 15.87 -14.83
C ALA A 265 0.89 15.00 -16.02
N ILE A 266 0.54 13.70 -16.03
CA ILE A 266 0.89 12.81 -17.16
C ILE A 266 -0.10 13.05 -18.31
N ASP A 267 0.37 13.76 -19.35
CA ASP A 267 -0.42 14.05 -20.55
C ASP A 267 -0.73 12.79 -21.38
N ASP A 268 0.17 11.80 -21.37
CA ASP A 268 0.04 10.54 -22.13
C ASP A 268 -0.69 9.45 -21.31
N ARG A 269 -2.00 9.66 -21.13
CA ARG A 269 -2.90 8.74 -20.41
C ARG A 269 -2.95 7.33 -21.05
N PRO A 270 -3.06 7.17 -22.39
CA PRO A 270 -3.15 5.84 -23.00
C PRO A 270 -1.92 4.96 -22.72
N SER A 271 -0.73 5.55 -22.62
CA SER A 271 0.49 4.81 -22.26
C SER A 271 0.59 4.47 -20.76
N ASN A 272 -0.28 5.05 -19.92
CA ASN A 272 -0.27 4.90 -18.46
C ASN A 272 -1.67 4.59 -17.90
N PRO A 273 -2.32 3.48 -18.30
CA PRO A 273 -3.69 3.17 -17.90
C PRO A 273 -3.88 2.95 -16.38
N LYS A 274 -2.78 2.75 -15.63
CA LYS A 274 -2.80 2.64 -14.15
C LYS A 274 -2.79 4.00 -13.44
N ALA A 275 -2.50 5.11 -14.13
CA ALA A 275 -2.34 6.43 -13.51
C ALA A 275 -3.60 6.91 -12.76
N PRO A 276 -4.83 6.78 -13.29
CA PRO A 276 -6.05 7.17 -12.56
C PRO A 276 -6.19 6.44 -11.22
N LEU A 277 -6.04 5.11 -11.24
CA LEU A 277 -6.16 4.27 -10.05
C LEU A 277 -5.07 4.60 -9.03
N LYS A 278 -3.84 4.85 -9.47
CA LYS A 278 -2.74 5.25 -8.57
C LYS A 278 -3.03 6.59 -7.91
N CYS A 279 -3.43 7.61 -8.67
CA CYS A 279 -3.76 8.92 -8.13
C CYS A 279 -4.90 8.84 -7.13
N LEU A 280 -5.99 8.13 -7.47
CA LEU A 280 -7.14 7.92 -6.60
C LEU A 280 -6.74 7.25 -5.27
N LYS A 281 -5.94 6.17 -5.33
CA LYS A 281 -5.43 5.47 -4.15
C LYS A 281 -4.59 6.39 -3.25
N ARG A 282 -3.76 7.26 -3.84
CA ARG A 282 -2.92 8.22 -3.09
C ARG A 282 -3.76 9.30 -2.43
N ALA A 283 -4.74 9.84 -3.13
CA ALA A 283 -5.65 10.83 -2.58
C ALA A 283 -6.43 10.24 -1.39
N LEU A 284 -7.05 9.07 -1.57
CA LEU A 284 -7.76 8.36 -0.49
C LEU A 284 -6.83 8.07 0.71
N SER A 285 -5.61 7.62 0.46
CA SER A 285 -4.61 7.40 1.53
C SER A 285 -4.37 8.68 2.33
N ALA A 286 -4.30 9.84 1.68
CA ALA A 286 -4.14 11.12 2.36
C ALA A 286 -5.37 11.49 3.22
N PHE A 287 -6.59 11.32 2.70
CA PHE A 287 -7.83 11.54 3.46
C PHE A 287 -7.91 10.66 4.72
N LEU A 288 -7.59 9.37 4.59
CA LEU A 288 -7.57 8.44 5.71
C LEU A 288 -6.51 8.81 6.75
N LEU A 289 -5.33 9.22 6.28
CA LEU A 289 -4.20 9.62 7.11
C LEU A 289 -4.50 10.87 7.95
N ILE A 290 -5.12 11.90 7.36
CA ILE A 290 -5.52 13.13 8.08
C ILE A 290 -6.85 12.98 8.83
N GLY A 291 -7.54 11.86 8.63
CA GLY A 291 -8.80 11.54 9.29
C GLY A 291 -9.97 12.41 8.86
N TYR A 292 -10.00 12.77 7.58
CA TYR A 292 -11.09 13.52 6.97
C TYR A 292 -12.19 12.57 6.51
N ASP A 293 -13.39 12.78 7.04
CA ASP A 293 -14.60 12.04 6.66
C ASP A 293 -15.27 12.83 5.51
N LEU A 294 -15.19 12.38 4.24
CA LEU A 294 -15.83 13.12 3.13
C LEU A 294 -17.34 13.19 3.36
N SER A 295 -17.89 14.40 3.36
CA SER A 295 -19.35 14.59 3.38
C SER A 295 -19.95 14.37 1.98
N ARG A 296 -21.27 14.19 1.91
CA ARG A 296 -21.98 14.17 0.62
C ARG A 296 -21.81 15.49 -0.13
N GLU A 297 -21.79 16.63 0.57
CA GLU A 297 -21.61 17.95 -0.04
C GLU A 297 -20.21 18.13 -0.65
N ASP A 298 -19.17 17.59 -0.02
CA ASP A 298 -17.81 17.60 -0.58
C ASP A 298 -17.77 16.81 -1.88
N VAL A 299 -18.44 15.65 -1.90
CA VAL A 299 -18.52 14.81 -3.09
C VAL A 299 -19.41 15.40 -4.16
N ASP A 300 -20.50 16.09 -3.83
CA ASP A 300 -21.32 16.81 -4.80
C ASP A 300 -20.56 18.02 -5.38
N THR A 301 -19.68 18.64 -4.59
CA THR A 301 -18.81 19.73 -5.03
C THR A 301 -17.74 19.21 -6.00
N ILE A 302 -17.13 18.07 -5.69
CA ILE A 302 -16.26 17.31 -6.60
C ILE A 302 -17.06 16.83 -7.83
N GLY A 303 -18.30 16.42 -7.60
CA GLY A 303 -19.22 15.78 -8.53
C GLY A 303 -19.95 16.72 -9.49
N ARG A 304 -19.72 18.03 -9.44
CA ARG A 304 -20.10 18.90 -10.57
C ARG A 304 -19.39 18.50 -11.88
N SER A 305 -18.40 17.61 -11.79
CA SER A 305 -17.73 16.94 -12.92
C SER A 305 -18.00 15.42 -13.01
N VAL A 306 -18.54 14.77 -11.97
CA VAL A 306 -18.85 13.33 -11.90
C VAL A 306 -20.28 13.18 -11.40
N SER A 307 -21.20 12.75 -12.25
CA SER A 307 -22.60 12.66 -11.84
C SER A 307 -22.76 11.64 -10.72
N LEU A 308 -23.73 11.85 -9.82
CA LEU A 308 -24.12 10.85 -8.82
C LEU A 308 -24.41 9.49 -9.47
N GLU A 309 -24.79 9.52 -10.74
CA GLU A 309 -25.15 8.35 -11.52
C GLU A 309 -23.89 7.60 -11.99
N ASP A 310 -22.76 8.29 -12.17
CA ASP A 310 -21.44 7.68 -12.42
C ASP A 310 -20.89 7.04 -11.14
N LEU A 311 -21.05 7.69 -9.99
CA LEU A 311 -20.71 7.09 -8.69
C LEU A 311 -21.61 5.89 -8.38
N LYS A 312 -22.90 5.96 -8.72
CA LYS A 312 -23.81 4.81 -8.65
C LYS A 312 -23.47 3.75 -9.68
N LEU A 313 -22.95 4.07 -10.86
CA LEU A 313 -22.47 3.08 -11.84
C LEU A 313 -21.25 2.34 -11.28
N LEU A 314 -20.30 3.07 -10.71
CA LEU A 314 -19.13 2.52 -10.00
C LEU A 314 -19.54 1.66 -8.78
N ALA A 315 -20.67 2.00 -8.14
CA ALA A 315 -21.23 1.30 -6.99
C ALA A 315 -22.33 0.26 -7.31
N ALA A 316 -22.86 0.20 -8.54
CA ALA A 316 -23.96 -0.69 -8.92
C ALA A 316 -23.55 -2.16 -8.90
N HIS A 317 -22.24 -2.41 -8.84
CA HIS A 317 -21.62 -3.70 -8.65
C HIS A 317 -21.08 -3.91 -7.22
N ALA A 318 -21.51 -3.09 -6.25
CA ALA A 318 -21.18 -3.29 -4.85
C ALA A 318 -21.65 -4.67 -4.39
N PRO A 319 -20.89 -5.36 -3.51
CA PRO A 319 -21.25 -6.70 -3.06
C PRO A 319 -22.63 -6.71 -2.40
N PRO A 320 -23.40 -7.80 -2.58
CA PRO A 320 -24.72 -7.95 -1.96
C PRO A 320 -24.64 -7.72 -0.44
N GLY A 321 -25.47 -6.81 0.09
CA GLY A 321 -25.52 -6.50 1.53
C GLY A 321 -24.78 -5.22 1.97
N ALA A 322 -24.27 -4.42 1.03
CA ALA A 322 -23.79 -3.08 1.36
C ALA A 322 -24.92 -2.22 1.99
N PRO A 323 -24.66 -1.44 3.06
CA PRO A 323 -25.64 -0.54 3.65
C PRO A 323 -26.24 0.41 2.60
N ALA A 324 -27.53 0.71 2.70
CA ALA A 324 -28.21 1.63 1.79
C ALA A 324 -27.64 3.07 1.82
N GLU A 325 -26.89 3.42 2.86
CA GLU A 325 -26.21 4.71 3.01
C GLU A 325 -24.75 4.50 3.40
N LEU A 326 -23.90 4.24 2.43
CA LEU A 326 -22.46 4.34 2.60
C LEU A 326 -22.02 5.81 2.51
N SER A 327 -20.96 6.18 3.26
CA SER A 327 -20.30 7.45 2.99
C SER A 327 -19.71 7.43 1.58
N PRO A 328 -19.51 8.57 0.92
CA PRO A 328 -18.89 8.59 -0.41
C PRO A 328 -17.50 7.96 -0.45
N VAL A 329 -16.68 8.12 0.59
CA VAL A 329 -15.40 7.41 0.72
C VAL A 329 -15.63 5.90 0.71
N ASP A 330 -16.58 5.41 1.50
CA ASP A 330 -16.87 3.98 1.58
C ASP A 330 -17.40 3.43 0.25
N LEU A 331 -18.13 4.22 -0.54
CA LEU A 331 -18.56 3.83 -1.90
C LEU A 331 -17.38 3.70 -2.86
N ILE A 332 -16.48 4.68 -2.86
CA ILE A 332 -15.27 4.67 -3.69
C ILE A 332 -14.38 3.49 -3.30
N ILE A 333 -14.16 3.32 -1.99
CA ILE A 333 -13.39 2.21 -1.45
C ILE A 333 -14.08 0.88 -1.76
N ALA A 334 -15.41 0.78 -1.65
CA ALA A 334 -16.15 -0.41 -2.05
C ALA A 334 -15.95 -0.74 -3.54
N SER A 335 -15.98 0.25 -4.43
CA SER A 335 -15.74 0.08 -5.87
C SER A 335 -14.31 -0.39 -6.18
N LEU A 336 -13.32 0.13 -5.44
CA LEU A 336 -11.92 -0.30 -5.54
C LEU A 336 -11.68 -1.72 -5.00
N ASN A 337 -12.53 -2.16 -4.07
CA ASN A 337 -12.47 -3.45 -3.39
C ASN A 337 -13.36 -4.54 -4.00
N GLY A 338 -14.29 -4.14 -4.85
CA GLY A 338 -15.26 -5.01 -5.49
C GLY A 338 -16.04 -4.24 -6.54
N GLY A 339 -16.39 -4.90 -7.65
CA GLY A 339 -17.03 -4.27 -8.79
C GLY A 339 -16.03 -3.76 -9.82
N THR A 340 -16.45 -2.79 -10.63
CA THR A 340 -15.80 -2.47 -11.91
C THR A 340 -14.33 -2.08 -11.78
N LEU A 341 -13.95 -1.23 -10.81
CA LEU A 341 -12.54 -0.82 -10.66
C LEU A 341 -11.65 -1.97 -10.17
N ALA A 342 -12.18 -2.85 -9.33
CA ALA A 342 -11.47 -4.05 -8.88
C ALA A 342 -11.28 -5.06 -10.02
N ASP A 343 -12.28 -5.20 -10.90
CA ASP A 343 -12.21 -6.06 -12.08
C ASP A 343 -11.20 -5.49 -13.11
N ILE A 344 -11.16 -4.17 -13.30
CA ILE A 344 -10.16 -3.49 -14.13
C ILE A 344 -8.76 -3.70 -13.56
N ALA A 345 -8.59 -3.57 -12.25
CA ALA A 345 -7.33 -3.89 -11.59
C ALA A 345 -6.92 -5.35 -11.83
N ASP A 346 -7.86 -6.31 -11.80
CA ASP A 346 -7.59 -7.71 -12.16
C ASP A 346 -7.07 -7.83 -13.59
N THR A 347 -7.73 -7.14 -14.51
CA THR A 347 -7.39 -7.17 -15.94
C THR A 347 -5.97 -6.67 -16.17
N LEU A 348 -5.65 -5.50 -15.61
CA LEU A 348 -4.31 -4.89 -15.71
C LEU A 348 -3.23 -5.75 -15.02
N ARG A 349 -3.59 -6.46 -13.95
CA ARG A 349 -2.72 -7.41 -13.24
C ARG A 349 -2.49 -8.69 -14.04
N LEU A 350 -3.54 -9.27 -14.64
CA LEU A 350 -3.41 -10.45 -15.49
C LEU A 350 -2.54 -10.16 -16.70
N ASP A 351 -2.66 -8.99 -17.30
CA ASP A 351 -1.78 -8.57 -18.40
C ASP A 351 -0.33 -8.38 -17.94
N GLU A 352 -0.11 -7.98 -16.69
CA GLU A 352 1.23 -7.99 -16.09
C GLU A 352 1.76 -9.43 -15.89
N ILE A 353 0.94 -10.36 -15.41
CA ILE A 353 1.31 -11.78 -15.31
C ILE A 353 1.68 -12.34 -16.68
N LYS A 354 0.88 -12.10 -17.72
CA LYS A 354 1.16 -12.58 -19.08
C LYS A 354 2.48 -12.03 -19.63
N ARG A 355 2.88 -10.82 -19.24
CA ARG A 355 4.18 -10.23 -19.63
C ARG A 355 5.34 -10.81 -18.84
N LEU A 356 5.16 -11.06 -17.55
CA LEU A 356 6.18 -11.66 -16.69
C LEU A 356 6.36 -13.16 -16.98
N ALA A 357 5.28 -13.84 -17.34
CA ALA A 357 5.19 -15.28 -17.56
C ALA A 357 4.51 -15.61 -18.89
N PRO A 358 5.15 -15.31 -20.03
CA PRO A 358 4.64 -15.72 -21.33
C PRO A 358 4.52 -17.26 -21.43
N ARG A 359 3.68 -17.75 -22.34
CA ARG A 359 3.57 -19.19 -22.63
C ARG A 359 4.93 -19.82 -22.93
N GLY A 360 5.20 -20.97 -22.30
CA GLY A 360 6.50 -21.63 -22.38
C GLY A 360 7.60 -21.01 -21.52
N HIS A 361 7.26 -20.16 -20.53
CA HIS A 361 8.25 -19.61 -19.59
C HIS A 361 8.99 -20.76 -18.86
N PRO A 362 10.34 -20.79 -18.85
CA PRO A 362 11.09 -21.96 -18.38
C PRO A 362 10.92 -22.24 -16.88
N MET A 363 10.63 -21.19 -16.09
CA MET A 363 10.55 -21.28 -14.63
C MET A 363 9.14 -21.46 -14.07
N ILE A 364 8.08 -21.36 -14.90
CA ILE A 364 6.70 -21.43 -14.41
C ILE A 364 6.00 -22.64 -15.02
N PRO A 365 5.39 -23.52 -14.20
CA PRO A 365 4.60 -24.63 -14.72
C PRO A 365 3.51 -24.18 -15.69
N GLU A 366 3.38 -24.86 -16.83
CA GLU A 366 2.45 -24.47 -17.90
C GLU A 366 1.00 -24.32 -17.41
N HIS A 367 0.54 -25.15 -16.46
CA HIS A 367 -0.80 -25.06 -15.91
C HIS A 367 -1.09 -23.71 -15.19
N ILE A 368 -0.06 -23.07 -14.61
CA ILE A 368 -0.17 -21.74 -14.00
C ILE A 368 -0.31 -20.69 -15.09
N VAL A 369 0.51 -20.79 -16.15
CA VAL A 369 0.43 -19.89 -17.30
C VAL A 369 -0.94 -20.03 -17.99
N GLU A 370 -1.41 -21.25 -18.22
CA GLU A 370 -2.74 -21.52 -18.80
C GLU A 370 -3.87 -20.92 -17.96
N LYS A 371 -3.85 -21.11 -16.63
CA LYS A 371 -4.85 -20.55 -15.71
C LYS A 371 -4.89 -19.02 -15.76
N ALA A 372 -3.74 -18.35 -15.88
CA ALA A 372 -3.68 -16.89 -16.07
C ALA A 372 -4.20 -16.44 -17.45
N HIS A 373 -3.92 -17.22 -18.51
CA HIS A 373 -4.32 -16.91 -19.88
C HIS A 373 -5.78 -17.24 -20.23
N GLN A 374 -6.45 -18.11 -19.46
CA GLN A 374 -7.85 -18.50 -19.71
C GLN A 374 -8.89 -17.49 -19.20
N LYS A 375 -8.51 -16.55 -18.33
CA LYS A 375 -9.44 -15.52 -17.84
C LYS A 375 -9.82 -14.55 -18.95
N LYS A 376 -11.13 -14.38 -19.16
CA LYS A 376 -11.70 -13.46 -20.15
C LYS A 376 -11.44 -12.01 -19.72
N LEU A 377 -10.96 -11.20 -20.66
CA LEU A 377 -10.79 -9.76 -20.45
C LEU A 377 -12.16 -9.06 -20.39
N ILE A 378 -12.23 -7.98 -19.62
CA ILE A 378 -13.39 -7.10 -19.55
C ILE A 378 -13.54 -6.36 -20.89
N ASP A 379 -14.77 -5.93 -21.21
CA ASP A 379 -15.02 -5.05 -22.33
C ASP A 379 -14.18 -3.76 -22.21
N GLN A 380 -13.40 -3.44 -23.26
CA GLN A 380 -12.48 -2.31 -23.22
C GLN A 380 -13.21 -0.97 -23.05
N GLY A 381 -14.43 -0.82 -23.58
CA GLY A 381 -15.22 0.40 -23.41
C GLY A 381 -15.58 0.64 -21.95
N LEU A 382 -15.96 -0.41 -21.21
CA LEU A 382 -16.20 -0.32 -19.76
C LEU A 382 -14.92 0.00 -18.97
N VAL A 383 -13.78 -0.53 -19.41
CA VAL A 383 -12.48 -0.21 -18.80
C VAL A 383 -12.18 1.28 -18.95
N ASP A 384 -12.32 1.80 -20.17
CA ASP A 384 -12.02 3.20 -20.50
C ASP A 384 -12.95 4.18 -19.75
N GLU A 385 -14.26 3.89 -19.72
CA GLU A 385 -15.26 4.70 -19.01
C GLU A 385 -14.96 4.77 -17.50
N ALA A 386 -14.67 3.63 -16.87
CA ALA A 386 -14.37 3.59 -15.45
C ALA A 386 -13.01 4.21 -15.10
N LEU A 387 -12.01 4.10 -15.97
CA LEU A 387 -10.73 4.78 -15.79
C LEU A 387 -10.87 6.30 -15.89
N GLU A 388 -11.72 6.81 -16.79
CA GLU A 388 -12.02 8.25 -16.86
C GLU A 388 -12.77 8.72 -15.61
N ALA A 389 -13.77 7.96 -15.13
CA ALA A 389 -14.47 8.29 -13.89
C ALA A 389 -13.53 8.30 -12.67
N ALA A 390 -12.63 7.31 -12.57
CA ALA A 390 -11.60 7.26 -11.54
C ALA A 390 -10.64 8.46 -11.61
N TRP A 391 -10.34 8.94 -12.83
CA TRP A 391 -9.50 10.10 -13.06
C TRP A 391 -10.16 11.38 -12.56
N THR A 392 -11.40 11.66 -12.97
CA THR A 392 -12.13 12.87 -12.54
C THR A 392 -12.28 12.91 -11.02
N LEU A 393 -12.55 11.75 -10.41
CA LEU A 393 -12.61 11.64 -8.95
C LEU A 393 -11.25 11.94 -8.31
N ALA A 394 -10.16 11.40 -8.86
CA ALA A 394 -8.81 11.66 -8.37
C ALA A 394 -8.42 13.15 -8.48
N GLU A 395 -8.79 13.83 -9.56
CA GLU A 395 -8.62 15.28 -9.74
C GLU A 395 -9.35 16.06 -8.66
N GLY A 396 -10.63 15.77 -8.44
CA GLY A 396 -11.44 16.46 -7.45
C GLY A 396 -10.93 16.25 -6.01
N LEU A 397 -10.57 15.02 -5.66
CA LEU A 397 -9.98 14.70 -4.35
C LEU A 397 -8.62 15.38 -4.15
N THR A 398 -7.78 15.43 -5.18
CA THR A 398 -6.49 16.13 -5.12
C THR A 398 -6.68 17.64 -4.97
N GLY A 399 -7.65 18.22 -5.69
CA GLY A 399 -8.04 19.61 -5.53
C GLY A 399 -8.51 19.93 -4.11
N LEU A 400 -9.33 19.06 -3.51
CA LEU A 400 -9.80 19.22 -2.13
C LEU A 400 -8.64 19.12 -1.12
N ILE A 401 -7.69 18.20 -1.31
CA ILE A 401 -6.46 18.14 -0.50
C ILE A 401 -5.74 19.49 -0.56
N ASN A 402 -5.52 20.05 -1.75
CA ASN A 402 -4.83 21.33 -1.91
C ASN A 402 -5.57 22.47 -1.18
N ILE A 403 -6.89 22.55 -1.30
CA ILE A 403 -7.70 23.57 -0.59
C ILE A 403 -7.54 23.45 0.93
N ILE A 404 -7.60 22.24 1.47
CA ILE A 404 -7.43 21.99 2.91
C ILE A 404 -6.05 22.46 3.38
N PHE A 405 -5.01 22.21 2.58
CA PHE A 405 -3.65 22.69 2.85
C PHE A 405 -3.57 24.22 2.83
N ASP A 406 -4.06 24.86 1.77
CA ASP A 406 -4.00 26.32 1.60
C ASP A 406 -4.74 27.07 2.73
N GLN A 407 -5.92 26.57 3.14
CA GLN A 407 -6.68 27.12 4.26
C GLN A 407 -5.92 27.00 5.58
N THR A 408 -5.23 25.89 5.79
CA THR A 408 -4.45 25.66 7.01
C THR A 408 -3.20 26.54 7.03
N GLU A 409 -2.50 26.69 5.90
CA GLU A 409 -1.31 27.56 5.80
C GLU A 409 -1.63 29.03 6.08
N GLY A 410 -2.76 29.53 5.56
CA GLY A 410 -3.24 30.88 5.83
C GLY A 410 -3.55 31.16 7.30
N SER A 411 -3.79 30.12 8.11
CA SER A 411 -4.00 30.22 9.56
C SER A 411 -2.70 30.14 10.39
N VAL A 412 -1.60 29.72 9.77
CA VAL A 412 -0.28 29.54 10.40
C VAL A 412 0.63 30.76 10.18
N ALA A 413 0.32 31.59 9.18
CA ALA A 413 0.95 32.90 8.95
C ALA A 413 0.41 33.95 9.93
#